data_AF-A0A1V6P9J9-F1
#
_entry.id   AF-A0A1V6P9J9-F1
#
_cell.length_a   1.000
_cell.length_b   1.000
_cell.length_c   1.000
_cell.angle_alpha   90.00
_cell.angle_beta   90.00
_cell.angle_gamma   90.00
#
_symmetry.space_group_name_H-M   'P 1'
#
loop_
_entity.id
_entity.type
_entity.pdbx_description
1 polymer ?
#
loop_
_entity_poly.entity_id
_entity_poly.type
_entity_poly.pdbx_seq_one_letter_code
_entity_poly.pdbx_strand_id
1 'polypeptide(L)'
;MPSSPKRGSKAGMNSRPTSKDGSKKNIWSSLLDSVANGKRLPEKNLLILGGTPESQREFLETFSADTSADPSLVNDKRKGKTPPIANQFALGYTYRDVLDTDQEDTLARVSAYLLSEPSPSFAPLLKPLLTPQSVPETLVVILLDWSDPWTWIRRLREWVRLLRSVLVSLDDDTKIVMEETMTEWRDRKRGMDANSATAGGLPNSGGPVTIPLGPGEWDEGLGIPMCVVCQGADKIEKLEKDHGWNEEQFDFILQFLRTILLKHGASLIYTTPFLANSLQSLIHSSLGIHSLLKRQSLKHNVIDRDKILVPANWDSWGKIRIIREGFDMEGASTAWSIEIQDPPEPLDQPPDDAEGEDDGTSAVTVFEQTIKDPKRDTSIAHPPATTRGSKIEIETNDMQFFLADQLDLLEKLRAEDEKERANQKVPQLEMSPMDEGKVNEHIGPVQFNMGGIQVDADDMLKKLRDRETSRAQRREGTPTNPGDEKAHNQALANFFAGLVKKPGSSPRGSPSA
;
A
#
# COMPACT_ATOMS: atom_id res chain seq x y z
N MET A 1 51.26 -71.68 53.54
CA MET A 1 50.73 -72.91 54.18
C MET A 1 49.90 -72.50 55.39
N PRO A 2 48.81 -73.18 55.74
CA PRO A 2 47.51 -73.32 55.04
C PRO A 2 46.38 -72.73 55.94
N SER A 3 45.15 -72.46 55.51
CA SER A 3 44.14 -73.47 55.17
C SER A 3 42.81 -72.79 54.87
N SER A 4 42.18 -73.20 53.78
CA SER A 4 40.73 -73.14 53.61
C SER A 4 40.09 -74.31 54.37
N PRO A 5 38.76 -74.29 54.56
CA PRO A 5 37.99 -75.32 53.86
C PRO A 5 36.76 -74.78 53.13
N LYS A 6 36.31 -75.65 52.23
CA LYS A 6 35.35 -75.49 51.14
C LYS A 6 33.93 -75.92 51.55
N ARG A 7 32.95 -75.26 50.90
CA ARG A 7 31.75 -75.83 50.22
C ARG A 7 30.50 -76.18 51.05
N GLY A 8 29.40 -75.55 50.65
CA GLY A 8 28.03 -76.02 50.86
C GLY A 8 27.10 -75.38 49.82
N SER A 9 26.89 -76.09 48.70
CA SER A 9 25.94 -75.77 47.64
C SER A 9 24.50 -76.04 48.08
N LYS A 10 23.56 -75.12 47.84
CA LYS A 10 22.17 -75.45 47.49
C LYS A 10 21.60 -74.41 46.53
N ALA A 11 21.34 -74.90 45.32
CA ALA A 11 20.55 -74.23 44.30
C ALA A 11 19.09 -74.13 44.75
N GLY A 12 18.48 -72.97 44.52
CA GLY A 12 17.05 -72.76 44.51
C GLY A 12 16.72 -71.97 43.25
N MET A 13 16.39 -72.68 42.17
CA MET A 13 15.85 -72.11 40.94
C MET A 13 14.61 -71.28 41.26
N ASN A 14 14.67 -69.98 41.00
CA ASN A 14 13.51 -69.18 40.60
C ASN A 14 13.96 -68.22 39.49
N SER A 15 14.40 -68.79 38.37
CA SER A 15 14.55 -68.07 37.11
C SER A 15 13.15 -67.80 36.56
N ARG A 16 12.56 -66.67 36.96
CA ARG A 16 11.52 -66.00 36.18
C ARG A 16 12.17 -65.67 34.82
N PRO A 17 11.61 -66.07 33.66
CA PRO A 17 12.22 -65.72 32.39
C PRO A 17 12.13 -64.20 32.28
N THR A 18 13.27 -63.52 32.30
CA THR A 18 13.36 -62.13 31.89
C THR A 18 12.91 -62.11 30.44
N SER A 19 11.73 -61.53 30.20
CA SER A 19 11.19 -61.35 28.88
C SER A 19 12.24 -60.65 28.03
N LYS A 20 12.72 -61.36 27.01
CA LYS A 20 13.55 -60.87 25.91
C LYS A 20 12.68 -59.95 25.05
N ASP A 21 12.31 -58.80 25.62
CA ASP A 21 11.39 -57.81 25.02
C ASP A 21 11.96 -56.39 25.06
N GLY A 22 13.26 -56.26 25.32
CA GLY A 22 13.99 -54.98 25.34
C GLY A 22 14.20 -54.33 23.97
N SER A 23 13.82 -54.98 22.87
CA SER A 23 13.92 -54.41 21.51
C SER A 23 12.58 -54.29 20.79
N LYS A 24 11.50 -54.92 21.26
CA LYS A 24 10.19 -54.86 20.59
C LYS A 24 9.32 -53.67 20.98
N LYS A 25 9.51 -53.10 22.18
CA LYS A 25 8.80 -51.89 22.60
C LYS A 25 9.19 -50.64 21.82
N ASN A 26 10.41 -50.57 21.30
CA ASN A 26 10.91 -49.41 20.55
C ASN A 26 10.61 -49.47 19.04
N ILE A 27 10.31 -50.65 18.50
CA ILE A 27 9.96 -50.79 17.08
C ILE A 27 8.58 -50.20 16.84
N TRP A 28 7.61 -50.46 17.71
CA TRP A 28 6.27 -49.90 17.56
C TRP A 28 6.24 -48.39 17.82
N SER A 29 7.06 -47.86 18.73
CA SER A 29 7.19 -46.41 18.89
C SER A 29 7.91 -45.78 17.70
N SER A 30 9.00 -46.36 17.19
CA SER A 30 9.68 -45.83 16.00
C SER A 30 8.83 -45.95 14.73
N LEU A 31 8.01 -46.99 14.61
CA LEU A 31 7.10 -47.18 13.49
C LEU A 31 5.88 -46.24 13.63
N LEU A 32 5.37 -46.01 14.84
CA LEU A 32 4.33 -45.00 15.10
C LEU A 32 4.86 -43.58 14.90
N ASP A 33 6.07 -43.27 15.33
CA ASP A 33 6.75 -41.99 15.06
C ASP A 33 7.05 -41.84 13.56
N SER A 34 7.46 -42.92 12.88
CA SER A 34 7.65 -42.92 11.42
C SER A 34 6.34 -42.79 10.65
N VAL A 35 5.21 -43.27 11.17
CA VAL A 35 3.88 -43.13 10.56
C VAL A 35 3.25 -41.77 10.91
N ALA A 36 3.53 -41.25 12.11
CA ALA A 36 3.15 -39.90 12.53
C ALA A 36 3.93 -38.83 11.76
N ASN A 37 5.23 -39.00 11.57
CA ASN A 37 6.07 -38.15 10.72
C ASN A 37 5.84 -38.42 9.23
N GLY A 38 5.47 -39.64 8.85
CA GLY A 38 5.23 -40.02 7.45
C GLY A 38 4.02 -39.36 6.80
N LYS A 39 3.21 -38.62 7.57
CA LYS A 39 2.06 -37.81 7.09
C LYS A 39 2.15 -36.33 7.45
N ARG A 40 3.25 -35.86 8.06
CA ARG A 40 3.39 -34.43 8.33
C ARG A 40 3.76 -33.73 7.02
N LEU A 41 2.80 -32.97 6.48
CA LEU A 41 3.01 -32.17 5.27
C LEU A 41 4.16 -31.18 5.51
N PRO A 42 5.06 -30.97 4.53
CA PRO A 42 6.04 -29.90 4.60
C PRO A 42 5.35 -28.55 4.84
N GLU A 43 5.73 -27.85 5.91
CA GLU A 43 5.20 -26.54 6.27
C GLU A 43 6.10 -25.46 5.65
N LYS A 44 5.52 -24.58 4.83
CA LYS A 44 6.19 -23.45 4.19
C LYS A 44 5.53 -22.16 4.63
N ASN A 45 6.29 -21.08 4.75
CA ASN A 45 5.79 -19.80 5.23
C ASN A 45 5.92 -18.72 4.15
N LEU A 46 4.87 -17.92 4.00
CA LEU A 46 4.81 -16.80 3.10
C LEU A 46 4.54 -15.54 3.91
N LEU A 47 5.49 -14.61 3.93
CA LEU A 47 5.32 -13.32 4.60
C LEU A 47 4.96 -12.27 3.55
N ILE A 48 3.67 -11.90 3.49
CA ILE A 48 3.11 -10.95 2.53
C ILE A 48 3.10 -9.56 3.17
N LEU A 49 3.85 -8.64 2.57
CA LEU A 49 4.09 -7.29 3.05
C LEU A 49 3.55 -6.27 2.05
N GLY A 50 2.85 -5.24 2.53
CA GLY A 50 2.30 -4.17 1.72
C GLY A 50 0.93 -4.48 1.13
N GLY A 51 0.51 -3.60 0.23
CA GLY A 51 -0.81 -3.64 -0.38
C GLY A 51 -1.95 -3.25 0.56
N THR A 52 -3.17 -3.31 0.04
CA THR A 52 -4.41 -3.15 0.82
C THR A 52 -5.01 -4.51 1.14
N PRO A 53 -5.97 -4.62 2.07
CA PRO A 53 -6.68 -5.88 2.31
C PRO A 53 -7.29 -6.48 1.02
N GLU A 54 -7.72 -5.63 0.08
CA GLU A 54 -8.25 -6.02 -1.22
C GLU A 54 -7.13 -6.56 -2.13
N SER A 55 -6.00 -5.86 -2.24
CA SER A 55 -4.89 -6.29 -3.11
C SER A 55 -4.21 -7.56 -2.58
N GLN A 56 -4.13 -7.73 -1.25
CA GLN A 56 -3.67 -8.96 -0.61
C GLN A 56 -4.61 -10.15 -0.90
N ARG A 57 -5.92 -9.91 -0.89
CA ARG A 57 -6.90 -10.92 -1.28
C ARG A 57 -6.77 -11.29 -2.75
N GLU A 58 -6.63 -10.30 -3.63
CA GLU A 58 -6.39 -10.50 -5.05
C GLU A 58 -5.12 -11.31 -5.31
N PHE A 59 -4.04 -11.00 -4.59
CA PHE A 59 -2.79 -11.76 -4.64
C PHE A 59 -3.02 -13.23 -4.26
N LEU A 60 -3.73 -13.50 -3.16
CA LEU A 60 -4.02 -14.87 -2.71
C LEU A 60 -4.92 -15.63 -3.71
N GLU A 61 -5.89 -14.95 -4.32
CA GLU A 61 -6.74 -15.52 -5.37
C GLU A 61 -5.93 -15.85 -6.62
N THR A 62 -5.04 -14.94 -7.05
CA THR A 62 -4.13 -15.12 -8.19
C THR A 62 -3.11 -16.23 -7.94
N PHE A 63 -2.55 -16.31 -6.73
CA PHE A 63 -1.66 -17.38 -6.31
C PHE A 63 -2.36 -18.74 -6.27
N SER A 64 -3.65 -18.76 -5.95
CA SER A 64 -4.48 -19.97 -5.91
C SER A 64 -5.00 -20.41 -7.27
N ALA A 65 -5.00 -19.53 -8.27
CA ALA A 65 -5.51 -19.84 -9.60
C ALA A 65 -4.62 -20.89 -10.27
N ASP A 66 -5.20 -22.05 -10.59
CA ASP A 66 -4.51 -23.09 -11.36
C ASP A 66 -4.17 -22.55 -12.75
N THR A 67 -2.88 -22.33 -13.02
CA THR A 67 -2.39 -21.95 -14.35
C THR A 67 -2.64 -23.04 -15.40
N SER A 68 -2.98 -24.26 -14.99
CA SER A 68 -3.19 -25.45 -15.83
C SER A 68 -4.65 -25.74 -16.18
N ALA A 69 -5.63 -25.06 -15.58
CA ALA A 69 -7.04 -25.33 -15.80
C ALA A 69 -7.59 -24.46 -16.95
N ASP A 70 -8.24 -25.12 -17.92
CA ASP A 70 -9.02 -24.48 -18.98
C ASP A 70 -10.07 -23.53 -18.37
N PRO A 71 -10.11 -22.23 -18.73
CA PRO A 71 -11.06 -21.25 -18.17
C PRO A 71 -12.53 -21.68 -18.28
N SER A 72 -12.85 -22.57 -19.22
CA SER A 72 -14.21 -23.07 -19.46
C SER A 72 -14.72 -24.08 -18.41
N LEU A 73 -13.83 -24.69 -17.62
CA LEU A 73 -14.17 -25.73 -16.63
C LEU A 73 -14.23 -25.22 -15.19
N VAL A 74 -13.99 -23.93 -14.97
CA VAL A 74 -13.78 -23.32 -13.64
C VAL A 74 -15.08 -23.27 -12.80
N ASN A 75 -16.25 -23.46 -13.41
CA ASN A 75 -17.49 -22.97 -12.80
C ASN A 75 -18.25 -23.94 -11.86
N ASP A 76 -17.92 -25.24 -11.77
CA ASP A 76 -18.88 -26.17 -11.11
C ASP A 76 -18.39 -27.13 -10.02
N LYS A 77 -17.08 -27.23 -9.70
CA LYS A 77 -16.63 -28.22 -8.68
C LYS A 77 -15.54 -27.80 -7.69
N ARG A 78 -14.98 -26.59 -7.74
CA ARG A 78 -13.82 -26.21 -6.90
C ARG A 78 -14.10 -25.13 -5.85
N LYS A 79 -15.24 -25.18 -5.17
CA LYS A 79 -15.42 -24.50 -3.87
C LYS A 79 -14.76 -25.30 -2.74
N GLY A 80 -13.45 -25.52 -2.82
CA GLY A 80 -12.68 -25.66 -1.58
C GLY A 80 -12.75 -24.29 -0.91
N LYS A 81 -13.46 -24.18 0.22
CA LYS A 81 -13.60 -22.91 0.96
C LYS A 81 -12.20 -22.32 1.16
N THR A 82 -11.90 -21.21 0.49
CA THR A 82 -10.69 -20.44 0.82
C THR A 82 -10.82 -20.03 2.28
N PRO A 83 -9.84 -20.38 3.14
CA PRO A 83 -9.94 -20.02 4.53
C PRO A 83 -10.03 -18.50 4.67
N PRO A 84 -10.94 -17.98 5.52
CA PRO A 84 -11.10 -16.55 5.69
C PRO A 84 -9.78 -15.95 6.21
N ILE A 85 -9.45 -14.76 5.73
CA ILE A 85 -8.24 -14.07 6.18
C ILE A 85 -8.52 -13.41 7.53
N ALA A 86 -7.75 -13.77 8.55
CA ALA A 86 -7.92 -13.28 9.91
C ALA A 86 -7.25 -11.91 10.12
N ASN A 87 -7.85 -10.84 9.60
CA ASN A 87 -7.20 -9.50 9.52
C ASN A 87 -7.64 -8.50 10.59
N GLN A 88 -8.34 -8.94 11.65
CA GLN A 88 -9.11 -8.00 12.48
C GLN A 88 -8.29 -7.20 13.49
N PHE A 89 -7.14 -7.68 14.00
CA PHE A 89 -6.48 -7.02 15.14
C PHE A 89 -4.94 -7.09 15.20
N ALA A 90 -4.25 -7.67 14.21
CA ALA A 90 -2.79 -7.77 14.22
C ALA A 90 -2.26 -8.21 12.85
N LEU A 91 -1.41 -9.23 12.82
CA LEU A 91 -0.96 -9.92 11.62
C LEU A 91 -2.10 -10.74 11.02
N GLY A 92 -2.39 -10.51 9.74
CA GLY A 92 -3.31 -11.35 8.99
C GLY A 92 -2.78 -12.78 8.86
N TYR A 93 -3.65 -13.78 8.93
CA TYR A 93 -3.27 -15.17 8.74
C TYR A 93 -4.25 -15.90 7.83
N THR A 94 -3.71 -16.72 6.94
CA THR A 94 -4.43 -17.74 6.17
C THR A 94 -3.48 -18.88 5.81
N TYR A 95 -3.99 -19.99 5.29
CA TYR A 95 -3.16 -21.11 4.88
C TYR A 95 -3.73 -21.79 3.64
N ARG A 96 -2.87 -22.51 2.92
CA ARG A 96 -3.26 -23.23 1.71
C ARG A 96 -2.48 -24.53 1.57
N ASP A 97 -3.20 -25.60 1.26
CA ASP A 97 -2.60 -26.86 0.85
C ASP A 97 -2.30 -26.81 -0.65
N VAL A 98 -1.05 -27.06 -1.02
CA VAL A 98 -0.56 -27.11 -2.39
C VAL A 98 -0.64 -28.55 -2.88
N LEU A 99 -1.39 -28.77 -3.95
CA LEU A 99 -1.53 -30.08 -4.58
C LEU A 99 -0.48 -30.29 -5.68
N ASP A 100 -0.15 -31.53 -5.97
CA ASP A 100 0.64 -31.89 -7.16
C ASP A 100 -0.20 -31.67 -8.44
N THR A 101 0.44 -31.77 -9.60
CA THR A 101 -0.14 -31.45 -10.91
C THR A 101 -1.31 -32.33 -11.33
N ASP A 102 -1.43 -33.54 -10.79
CA ASP A 102 -2.58 -34.44 -10.96
C ASP A 102 -3.72 -34.15 -9.97
N GLN A 103 -3.49 -33.25 -9.01
CA GLN A 103 -4.41 -32.86 -7.94
C GLN A 103 -4.78 -33.97 -6.96
N GLU A 104 -3.99 -35.05 -6.91
CA GLU A 104 -4.23 -36.18 -6.00
C GLU A 104 -3.44 -36.02 -4.70
N ASP A 105 -2.16 -35.70 -4.81
CA ASP A 105 -1.25 -35.62 -3.67
C ASP A 105 -1.06 -34.18 -3.17
N THR A 106 -0.98 -34.00 -1.84
CA THR A 106 -0.63 -32.71 -1.24
C THR A 106 0.89 -32.61 -1.05
N LEU A 107 1.52 -31.66 -1.73
CA LEU A 107 2.97 -31.45 -1.71
C LEU A 107 3.45 -30.72 -0.45
N ALA A 108 2.72 -29.69 -0.03
CA ALA A 108 3.09 -28.84 1.10
C ALA A 108 1.88 -28.04 1.61
N ARG A 109 1.96 -27.56 2.86
CA ARG A 109 1.08 -26.54 3.41
C ARG A 109 1.81 -25.20 3.46
N VAL A 110 1.27 -24.20 2.77
CA VAL A 110 1.79 -22.82 2.79
C VAL A 110 0.96 -22.00 3.77
N SER A 111 1.58 -21.57 4.86
CA SER A 111 1.04 -20.60 5.81
C SER A 111 1.35 -19.18 5.34
N ALA A 112 0.34 -18.35 5.15
CA ALA A 112 0.49 -16.97 4.70
C ALA A 112 0.20 -15.99 5.84
N TYR A 113 1.19 -15.16 6.15
CA TYR A 113 1.14 -14.09 7.14
C TYR A 113 1.08 -12.75 6.42
N LEU A 114 0.14 -11.88 6.76
CA LEU A 114 -0.14 -10.65 6.01
C LEU A 114 0.05 -9.41 6.88
N LEU A 115 0.80 -8.43 6.36
CA LEU A 115 1.04 -7.16 7.00
C LEU A 115 0.92 -6.02 5.98
N SER A 116 -0.11 -5.18 6.12
CA SER A 116 -0.39 -4.12 5.13
C SER A 116 0.50 -2.89 5.27
N GLU A 117 0.93 -2.56 6.49
CA GLU A 117 1.67 -1.31 6.78
C GLU A 117 3.04 -1.60 7.40
N PRO A 118 4.10 -0.87 7.01
CA PRO A 118 5.44 -1.05 7.54
C PRO A 118 5.61 -0.40 8.93
N SER A 119 4.67 -0.65 9.85
CA SER A 119 4.74 -0.09 11.21
C SER A 119 5.74 -0.87 12.07
N PRO A 120 6.72 -0.20 12.72
CA PRO A 120 7.62 -0.83 13.68
C PRO A 120 6.90 -1.56 14.82
N SER A 121 5.66 -1.14 15.14
CA SER A 121 4.81 -1.78 16.15
C SER A 121 4.49 -3.25 15.83
N PHE A 122 4.53 -3.64 14.55
CA PHE A 122 4.31 -5.02 14.12
C PHE A 122 5.59 -5.85 14.04
N ALA A 123 6.78 -5.24 14.13
CA ALA A 123 8.06 -5.95 14.13
C ALA A 123 8.15 -7.07 15.21
N PRO A 124 7.66 -6.88 16.45
CA PRO A 124 7.66 -7.95 17.46
C PRO A 124 6.79 -9.16 17.10
N LEU A 125 5.82 -9.01 16.19
CA LEU A 125 4.98 -10.12 15.73
C LEU A 125 5.68 -11.01 14.70
N LEU A 126 6.67 -10.47 13.98
CA LEU A 126 7.43 -11.21 12.98
C LEU A 126 8.51 -12.08 13.62
N LYS A 127 9.10 -11.63 14.73
CA LYS A 127 10.18 -12.33 15.43
C LYS A 127 9.84 -13.79 15.78
N PRO A 128 8.67 -14.13 16.38
CA PRO A 128 8.33 -15.52 16.70
C PRO A 128 8.11 -16.42 15.48
N LEU A 129 7.88 -15.85 14.31
CA LEU A 129 7.69 -16.61 13.06
C LEU A 129 9.01 -17.03 12.43
N LEU A 130 10.10 -16.34 12.76
CA LEU A 130 11.44 -16.56 12.24
C LEU A 130 12.26 -17.32 13.27
N THR A 131 12.39 -18.62 13.05
CA THR A 131 13.10 -19.57 13.90
C THR A 131 14.12 -20.32 13.04
N PRO A 132 15.10 -21.02 13.64
CA PRO A 132 16.07 -21.78 12.88
C PRO A 132 15.44 -22.84 11.96
N GLN A 133 14.24 -23.34 12.30
CA GLN A 133 13.52 -24.32 11.48
C GLN A 133 12.65 -23.67 10.40
N SER A 134 12.12 -22.48 10.64
CA SER A 134 11.19 -21.83 9.71
C SER A 134 11.88 -20.94 8.69
N VAL A 135 13.07 -20.39 8.99
CA VAL A 135 13.83 -19.51 8.08
C VAL A 135 14.08 -20.13 6.71
N PRO A 136 14.59 -21.38 6.59
CA PRO A 136 14.81 -22.00 5.27
C PRO A 136 13.52 -22.18 4.46
N GLU A 137 12.39 -22.20 5.16
CA GLU A 137 11.05 -22.45 4.61
C GLU A 137 10.22 -21.19 4.44
N THR A 138 10.81 -20.01 4.64
CA THR A 138 10.12 -18.72 4.55
C THR A 138 10.46 -17.98 3.27
N LEU A 139 9.45 -17.43 2.60
CA LEU A 139 9.60 -16.49 1.49
C LEU A 139 8.93 -15.16 1.86
N VAL A 140 9.65 -14.06 1.68
CA VAL A 140 9.10 -12.70 1.80
C VAL A 140 8.52 -12.29 0.45
N VAL A 141 7.28 -11.80 0.44
CA VAL A 141 6.62 -11.22 -0.74
C VAL A 141 6.26 -9.77 -0.43
N ILE A 142 6.77 -8.84 -1.23
CA ILE A 142 6.41 -7.42 -1.13
C ILE A 142 5.45 -7.09 -2.27
N LEU A 143 4.27 -6.58 -1.92
CA LEU A 143 3.24 -6.16 -2.86
C LEU A 143 3.38 -4.68 -3.19
N LEU A 144 3.46 -4.37 -4.48
CA LEU A 144 3.43 -3.02 -5.04
C LEU A 144 2.22 -2.92 -6.00
N ASP A 145 1.70 -1.71 -6.23
CA ASP A 145 0.57 -1.50 -7.14
C ASP A 145 0.94 -0.48 -8.25
N TRP A 146 0.61 -0.82 -9.50
CA TRP A 146 0.72 0.06 -10.66
C TRP A 146 -0.23 1.27 -10.63
N SER A 147 -1.08 1.43 -9.61
CA SER A 147 -1.80 2.69 -9.37
C SER A 147 -0.91 3.85 -8.98
N ASP A 148 0.23 3.59 -8.36
CA ASP A 148 1.10 4.56 -7.72
C ASP A 148 2.59 4.17 -7.81
N PRO A 149 3.11 3.89 -9.02
CA PRO A 149 4.51 3.47 -9.25
C PRO A 149 5.56 4.44 -8.73
N TRP A 150 5.24 5.75 -8.64
CA TRP A 150 6.13 6.77 -8.06
C TRP A 150 6.45 6.52 -6.58
N THR A 151 5.66 5.70 -5.85
CA THR A 151 5.91 5.43 -4.43
C THR A 151 6.81 4.22 -4.19
N TRP A 152 7.07 3.41 -5.22
CA TRP A 152 7.57 2.04 -5.06
C TRP A 152 8.92 1.94 -4.35
N ILE A 153 9.87 2.82 -4.68
CA ILE A 153 11.22 2.76 -4.08
C ILE A 153 11.18 3.19 -2.61
N ARG A 154 10.38 4.20 -2.27
CA ARG A 154 10.11 4.57 -0.87
C ARG A 154 9.48 3.40 -0.11
N ARG A 155 8.45 2.77 -0.67
CA ARG A 155 7.78 1.61 -0.02
C ARG A 155 8.71 0.43 0.15
N LEU A 156 9.51 0.10 -0.86
CA LEU A 156 10.48 -0.98 -0.78
C LEU A 156 11.53 -0.68 0.31
N ARG A 157 12.00 0.57 0.41
CA ARG A 157 12.94 1.01 1.45
C ARG A 157 12.35 0.80 2.83
N GLU A 158 11.12 1.27 3.06
CA GLU A 158 10.40 1.10 4.34
C GLU A 158 10.33 -0.38 4.75
N TRP A 159 9.94 -1.26 3.82
CA TRP A 159 9.85 -2.71 4.07
C TRP A 159 11.21 -3.36 4.34
N VAL A 160 12.23 -3.01 3.56
CA VAL A 160 13.59 -3.54 3.75
C VAL A 160 14.16 -3.08 5.09
N ARG A 161 14.01 -1.80 5.46
CA ARG A 161 14.44 -1.28 6.77
C ARG A 161 13.71 -1.97 7.93
N LEU A 162 12.40 -2.17 7.83
CA LEU A 162 11.62 -2.92 8.82
C LEU A 162 12.13 -4.37 8.94
N LEU A 163 12.30 -5.07 7.83
CA LEU A 163 12.82 -6.43 7.81
C LEU A 163 14.21 -6.50 8.45
N ARG A 164 15.15 -5.64 8.05
CA ARG A 164 16.48 -5.59 8.64
C ARG A 164 16.44 -5.39 10.15
N SER A 165 15.57 -4.50 10.64
CA SER A 165 15.40 -4.28 12.09
C SER A 165 14.95 -5.54 12.83
N VAL A 166 14.02 -6.31 12.24
CA VAL A 166 13.54 -7.59 12.80
C VAL A 166 14.65 -8.63 12.77
N LEU A 167 15.31 -8.78 11.63
CA LEU A 167 16.33 -9.81 11.37
C LEU A 167 17.57 -9.63 12.26
N VAL A 168 18.01 -8.39 12.49
CA VAL A 168 19.12 -8.10 13.41
C VAL A 168 18.73 -8.45 14.86
N SER A 169 17.45 -8.34 15.21
CA SER A 169 16.94 -8.65 16.56
C SER A 169 16.77 -10.15 16.86
N LEU A 170 16.98 -11.02 15.86
CA LEU A 170 16.91 -12.48 16.02
C LEU A 170 18.11 -13.01 16.82
N ASP A 171 17.95 -14.21 17.38
CA ASP A 171 19.01 -14.97 18.05
C ASP A 171 20.11 -15.42 17.08
N ASP A 172 21.29 -15.70 17.63
CA ASP A 172 22.47 -16.05 16.84
C ASP A 172 22.31 -17.38 16.10
N ASP A 173 21.60 -18.36 16.68
CA ASP A 173 21.31 -19.64 16.03
C ASP A 173 20.51 -19.43 14.74
N THR A 174 19.50 -18.56 14.78
CA THR A 174 18.71 -18.20 13.60
C THR A 174 19.55 -17.47 12.56
N LYS A 175 20.46 -16.58 12.98
CA LYS A 175 21.37 -15.86 12.07
C LYS A 175 22.34 -16.79 11.35
N ILE A 176 22.87 -17.81 12.02
CA ILE A 176 23.72 -18.82 11.38
C ILE A 176 22.95 -19.54 10.27
N VAL A 177 21.71 -19.97 10.55
CA VAL A 177 20.86 -20.61 9.52
C VAL A 177 20.53 -19.65 8.37
N MET A 178 20.36 -18.36 8.64
CA MET A 178 20.19 -17.35 7.59
C MET A 178 21.42 -17.25 6.67
N GLU A 179 22.65 -17.29 7.22
CA GLU A 179 23.89 -17.28 6.43
C GLU A 179 24.03 -18.55 5.56
N GLU A 180 23.68 -19.71 6.11
CA GLU A 180 23.64 -20.98 5.38
C GLU A 180 22.62 -20.92 4.24
N THR A 181 21.39 -20.49 4.56
CA THR A 181 20.30 -20.30 3.58
C THR A 181 20.75 -19.36 2.46
N MET A 182 21.40 -18.24 2.79
CA MET A 182 21.93 -17.30 1.81
C MET A 182 22.97 -17.92 0.89
N THR A 183 23.88 -18.73 1.44
CA THR A 183 24.91 -19.41 0.65
C THR A 183 24.27 -20.39 -0.33
N GLU A 184 23.30 -21.19 0.13
CA GLU A 184 22.55 -22.10 -0.73
C GLU A 184 21.80 -21.36 -1.83
N TRP A 185 21.16 -20.23 -1.51
CA TRP A 185 20.41 -19.42 -2.46
C TRP A 185 21.29 -18.70 -3.47
N ARG A 186 22.50 -18.26 -3.08
CA ARG A 186 23.49 -17.69 -4.01
C ARG A 186 23.87 -18.70 -5.09
N ASP A 187 24.01 -19.98 -4.73
CA ASP A 187 24.41 -21.04 -5.64
C ASP A 187 23.23 -21.70 -6.39
N ARG A 188 22.02 -21.55 -5.86
CA ARG A 188 20.78 -22.10 -6.44
C ARG A 188 20.60 -21.61 -7.88
N LYS A 189 20.50 -22.54 -8.84
CA LYS A 189 20.30 -22.29 -10.29
C LYS A 189 21.46 -21.58 -11.02
N ARG A 190 22.61 -21.31 -10.37
CA ARG A 190 23.84 -20.90 -11.08
C ARG A 190 24.60 -22.09 -11.69
N GLY A 191 24.26 -23.31 -11.28
CA GLY A 191 24.62 -24.53 -11.99
C GLY A 191 23.68 -24.76 -13.17
N MET A 192 24.29 -24.96 -14.35
CA MET A 192 23.75 -25.48 -15.61
C MET A 192 22.29 -25.94 -15.51
N ASP A 193 21.41 -25.33 -16.32
CA ASP A 193 20.05 -25.81 -16.53
C ASP A 193 20.02 -27.34 -16.52
N ALA A 194 19.22 -27.95 -15.64
CA ALA A 194 19.03 -29.40 -15.66
C ALA A 194 18.46 -29.89 -17.01
N ASN A 195 17.96 -28.97 -17.85
CA ASN A 195 17.57 -29.23 -19.23
C ASN A 195 18.75 -29.37 -20.21
N SER A 196 19.97 -28.97 -19.83
CA SER A 196 21.19 -29.23 -20.61
C SER A 196 21.90 -30.52 -20.20
N ALA A 197 21.44 -31.21 -19.14
CA ALA A 197 22.00 -32.48 -18.71
C ALA A 197 21.59 -33.69 -19.57
N THR A 198 20.70 -33.50 -20.56
CA THR A 198 20.33 -34.56 -21.52
C THR A 198 21.32 -34.70 -22.69
N ALA A 199 22.40 -33.93 -22.72
CA ALA A 199 23.50 -34.11 -23.67
C ALA A 199 24.73 -34.73 -22.99
N GLY A 200 24.62 -35.99 -22.55
CA GLY A 200 25.70 -37.00 -22.53
C GLY A 200 27.10 -36.63 -21.98
N GLY A 201 27.25 -35.64 -21.10
CA GLY A 201 28.53 -35.30 -20.48
C GLY A 201 28.78 -36.13 -19.23
N LEU A 202 29.87 -36.90 -19.22
CA LEU A 202 30.36 -37.64 -18.05
C LEU A 202 30.45 -36.71 -16.81
N PRO A 203 30.26 -37.22 -15.58
CA PRO A 203 30.58 -36.46 -14.38
C PRO A 203 32.08 -36.22 -14.35
N ASN A 204 32.52 -35.04 -14.78
CA ASN A 204 33.90 -34.61 -14.60
C ASN A 204 34.17 -34.48 -13.10
N SER A 205 35.23 -35.13 -12.61
CA SER A 205 35.72 -35.09 -11.23
C SER A 205 36.30 -33.73 -10.80
N GLY A 206 35.76 -32.62 -11.30
CA GLY A 206 35.97 -31.29 -10.74
C GLY A 206 34.78 -30.95 -9.85
N GLY A 207 35.02 -30.52 -8.61
CA GLY A 207 33.94 -30.02 -7.74
C GLY A 207 33.11 -28.92 -8.43
N PRO A 208 31.92 -28.58 -7.89
CA PRO A 208 31.06 -27.57 -8.48
C PRO A 208 31.85 -26.27 -8.72
N VAL A 209 32.01 -25.90 -9.99
CA VAL A 209 32.68 -24.65 -10.37
C VAL A 209 31.70 -23.51 -10.08
N THR A 210 31.87 -22.87 -8.92
CA THR A 210 31.12 -21.66 -8.55
C THR A 210 31.64 -20.50 -9.39
N ILE A 211 30.82 -20.02 -10.33
CA ILE A 211 31.12 -18.80 -11.09
C ILE A 211 31.05 -17.62 -10.11
N PRO A 212 32.05 -16.72 -10.09
CA PRO A 212 32.01 -15.55 -9.20
C PRO A 212 30.79 -14.68 -9.50
N LEU A 213 30.23 -14.08 -8.45
CA LEU A 213 29.07 -13.20 -8.54
C LEU A 213 29.39 -11.96 -9.39
N GLY A 214 28.43 -11.52 -10.19
CA GLY A 214 28.51 -10.26 -10.90
C GLY A 214 28.39 -9.06 -9.96
N PRO A 215 28.71 -7.84 -10.43
CA PRO A 215 28.51 -6.63 -9.63
C PRO A 215 27.03 -6.45 -9.28
N GLY A 216 26.74 -6.05 -8.04
CA GLY A 216 25.38 -5.86 -7.56
C GLY A 216 24.64 -7.15 -7.18
N GLU A 217 25.19 -8.34 -7.43
CA GLU A 217 24.51 -9.60 -7.15
C GLU A 217 24.74 -10.04 -5.71
N TRP A 218 23.67 -10.07 -4.90
CA TRP A 218 23.71 -10.48 -3.49
C TRP A 218 24.57 -9.60 -2.56
N ASP A 219 24.79 -8.34 -2.92
CA ASP A 219 25.49 -7.35 -2.10
C ASP A 219 24.76 -7.08 -0.76
N GLU A 220 23.43 -7.05 -0.77
CA GLU A 220 22.57 -6.66 0.37
C GLU A 220 21.62 -7.81 0.76
N GLY A 221 22.18 -9.02 0.88
CA GLY A 221 21.43 -10.21 1.25
C GLY A 221 20.71 -10.13 2.59
N LEU A 222 19.40 -10.41 2.63
CA LEU A 222 18.60 -10.32 3.86
C LEU A 222 18.59 -11.60 4.72
N GLY A 223 19.16 -12.72 4.28
CA GLY A 223 19.07 -13.99 5.02
C GLY A 223 17.86 -14.86 4.67
N ILE A 224 16.82 -14.26 4.08
CA ILE A 224 15.57 -14.90 3.67
C ILE A 224 15.28 -14.50 2.22
N PRO A 225 14.85 -15.43 1.35
CA PRO A 225 14.51 -15.10 -0.03
C PRO A 225 13.36 -14.09 -0.11
N MET A 226 13.41 -13.22 -1.11
CA MET A 226 12.43 -12.16 -1.35
C MET A 226 11.88 -12.21 -2.78
N CYS A 227 10.60 -11.89 -2.93
CA CYS A 227 9.92 -11.73 -4.21
C CYS A 227 9.12 -10.42 -4.19
N VAL A 228 9.25 -9.60 -5.22
CA VAL A 228 8.45 -8.39 -5.40
C VAL A 228 7.39 -8.65 -6.47
N VAL A 229 6.15 -8.34 -6.13
CA VAL A 229 4.98 -8.55 -6.99
C VAL A 229 4.33 -7.20 -7.25
N CYS A 230 4.41 -6.72 -8.49
CA CYS A 230 3.73 -5.50 -8.90
C CYS A 230 2.34 -5.89 -9.47
N GLN A 231 1.29 -5.56 -8.72
CA GLN A 231 -0.11 -5.82 -9.05
C GLN A 231 -0.68 -4.74 -9.98
N GLY A 232 -1.76 -5.08 -10.69
CA GLY A 232 -2.49 -4.12 -11.52
C GLY A 232 -1.77 -3.71 -12.81
N ALA A 233 -1.00 -4.60 -13.45
CA ALA A 233 -0.26 -4.26 -14.68
C ALA A 233 -1.15 -3.84 -15.87
N ASP A 234 -2.46 -4.11 -15.83
CA ASP A 234 -3.46 -3.51 -16.75
C ASP A 234 -3.54 -1.98 -16.67
N LYS A 235 -3.09 -1.38 -15.55
CA LYS A 235 -3.05 0.07 -15.35
C LYS A 235 -1.92 0.74 -16.14
N ILE A 236 -0.93 0.00 -16.65
CA ILE A 236 0.14 0.54 -17.52
C ILE A 236 -0.46 1.23 -18.75
N GLU A 237 -1.44 0.59 -19.40
CA GLU A 237 -2.11 1.15 -20.58
C GLU A 237 -2.90 2.43 -20.23
N LYS A 238 -3.45 2.52 -19.01
CA LYS A 238 -4.15 3.71 -18.52
C LYS A 238 -3.16 4.85 -18.24
N LEU A 239 -2.00 4.57 -17.65
CA LEU A 239 -0.95 5.56 -17.42
C LEU A 239 -0.45 6.18 -18.73
N GLU A 240 -0.27 5.37 -19.77
CA GLU A 240 0.11 5.86 -21.10
C GLU A 240 -0.98 6.76 -21.71
N LYS A 241 -2.24 6.31 -21.69
CA LYS A 241 -3.36 7.02 -22.32
C LYS A 241 -3.80 8.28 -21.59
N ASP A 242 -3.95 8.20 -20.27
CA ASP A 242 -4.59 9.24 -19.46
C ASP A 242 -3.56 10.24 -18.90
N HIS A 243 -2.32 9.79 -18.69
CA HIS A 243 -1.25 10.59 -18.05
C HIS A 243 -0.05 10.84 -18.96
N GLY A 244 -0.10 10.41 -20.23
CA GLY A 244 0.94 10.69 -21.23
C GLY A 244 2.29 10.03 -20.91
N TRP A 245 2.27 8.91 -20.19
CA TRP A 245 3.49 8.20 -19.86
C TRP A 245 4.10 7.56 -21.10
N ASN A 246 5.43 7.64 -21.19
CA ASN A 246 6.19 7.10 -22.33
C ASN A 246 6.88 5.79 -21.95
N GLU A 247 7.25 5.00 -22.97
CA GLU A 247 8.03 3.76 -22.79
C GLU A 247 9.32 3.99 -21.99
N GLU A 248 9.91 5.18 -22.11
CA GLU A 248 11.11 5.58 -21.37
C GLU A 248 10.94 5.50 -19.85
N GLN A 249 9.75 5.86 -19.34
CA GLN A 249 9.44 5.83 -17.91
C GLN A 249 9.21 4.40 -17.43
N PHE A 250 8.55 3.56 -18.24
CA PHE A 250 8.35 2.15 -17.91
C PHE A 250 9.68 1.38 -17.92
N ASP A 251 10.55 1.64 -18.89
CA ASP A 251 11.92 1.10 -18.95
C ASP A 251 12.74 1.54 -17.73
N PHE A 252 12.68 2.82 -17.37
CA PHE A 252 13.37 3.35 -16.18
C PHE A 252 12.92 2.64 -14.90
N ILE A 253 11.60 2.48 -14.69
CA ILE A 253 11.07 1.75 -13.54
C ILE A 253 11.60 0.32 -13.51
N LEU A 254 11.55 -0.36 -14.66
CA LEU A 254 12.01 -1.74 -14.76
C LEU A 254 13.52 -1.86 -14.50
N GLN A 255 14.34 -0.98 -15.07
CA GLN A 255 15.78 -0.95 -14.84
C GLN A 255 16.11 -0.67 -13.38
N PHE A 256 15.43 0.30 -12.77
CA PHE A 256 15.64 0.68 -11.37
C PHE A 256 15.27 -0.45 -10.40
N LEU A 257 14.08 -1.03 -10.56
CA LEU A 257 13.65 -2.18 -9.75
C LEU A 257 14.60 -3.37 -9.92
N ARG A 258 15.01 -3.70 -11.16
CA ARG A 258 15.93 -4.82 -11.39
C ARG A 258 17.29 -4.57 -10.73
N THR A 259 17.81 -3.35 -10.78
CA THR A 259 19.09 -3.00 -10.14
C THR A 259 19.06 -3.16 -8.62
N ILE A 260 18.02 -2.67 -7.94
CA ILE A 260 17.94 -2.79 -6.48
C ILE A 260 17.61 -4.23 -6.03
N LEU A 261 16.76 -4.95 -6.77
CA LEU A 261 16.39 -6.33 -6.42
C LEU A 261 17.51 -7.32 -6.66
N LEU A 262 18.42 -7.03 -7.59
CA LEU A 262 19.63 -7.81 -7.81
C LEU A 262 20.50 -7.88 -6.55
N LYS A 263 20.57 -6.78 -5.78
CA LYS A 263 21.34 -6.69 -4.52
C LYS A 263 20.82 -7.64 -3.46
N HIS A 264 19.52 -7.89 -3.46
CA HIS A 264 18.86 -8.79 -2.52
C HIS A 264 18.71 -10.23 -3.06
N GLY A 265 19.10 -10.50 -4.31
CA GLY A 265 18.85 -11.77 -4.98
C GLY A 265 17.36 -12.08 -5.19
N ALA A 266 16.52 -11.04 -5.21
CA ALA A 266 15.07 -11.16 -5.23
C ALA A 266 14.52 -11.43 -6.64
N SER A 267 13.33 -12.02 -6.72
CA SER A 267 12.58 -12.12 -7.98
C SER A 267 11.61 -10.95 -8.16
N LEU A 268 11.27 -10.63 -9.41
CA LEU A 268 10.28 -9.63 -9.78
C LEU A 268 9.22 -10.24 -10.69
N ILE A 269 7.95 -9.95 -10.46
CA ILE A 269 6.85 -10.36 -11.34
C ILE A 269 5.77 -9.30 -11.39
N TYR A 270 5.23 -9.06 -12.59
CA TYR A 270 4.05 -8.24 -12.79
C TYR A 270 2.82 -9.13 -12.92
N THR A 271 1.74 -8.71 -12.31
CA THR A 271 0.49 -9.46 -12.28
C THR A 271 -0.67 -8.57 -12.69
N THR A 272 -1.58 -9.17 -13.46
CA THR A 272 -2.84 -8.55 -13.88
C THR A 272 -3.97 -9.36 -13.24
N PRO A 273 -4.97 -8.71 -12.63
CA PRO A 273 -6.11 -9.40 -12.03
C PRO A 273 -6.76 -10.35 -13.05
N PHE A 274 -7.14 -11.55 -12.60
CA PHE A 274 -7.86 -12.55 -13.40
C PHE A 274 -7.11 -13.12 -14.62
N LEU A 275 -5.86 -12.72 -14.87
CA LEU A 275 -5.06 -13.26 -15.97
C LEU A 275 -4.10 -14.34 -15.47
N ALA A 276 -4.08 -15.47 -16.16
CA ALA A 276 -3.13 -16.56 -15.89
C ALA A 276 -1.69 -16.04 -16.01
N ASN A 277 -0.88 -16.31 -15.00
CA ASN A 277 0.49 -15.87 -14.92
C ASN A 277 1.38 -16.92 -14.22
N SER A 278 2.67 -16.64 -14.14
CA SER A 278 3.67 -17.55 -13.58
C SER A 278 3.84 -17.40 -12.05
N LEU A 279 3.00 -16.63 -11.36
CA LEU A 279 3.15 -16.30 -9.93
C LEU A 279 3.20 -17.56 -9.07
N GLN A 280 2.24 -18.48 -9.29
CA GLN A 280 2.18 -19.74 -8.55
C GLN A 280 3.46 -20.55 -8.74
N SER A 281 3.88 -20.75 -9.99
CA SER A 281 5.12 -21.48 -10.32
C SER A 281 6.36 -20.82 -9.71
N LEU A 282 6.40 -19.49 -9.70
CA LEU A 282 7.50 -18.71 -9.13
C LEU A 282 7.59 -18.91 -7.61
N ILE A 283 6.48 -18.71 -6.89
CA ILE A 283 6.42 -18.85 -5.43
C ILE A 283 6.70 -20.31 -5.02
N HIS A 284 6.11 -21.30 -5.71
CA HIS A 284 6.37 -22.71 -5.44
C HIS A 284 7.85 -23.05 -5.65
N SER A 285 8.44 -22.61 -6.77
CA SER A 285 9.87 -22.80 -7.02
C SER A 285 10.73 -22.11 -5.97
N SER A 286 10.32 -20.95 -5.45
CA SER A 286 11.07 -20.23 -4.44
C SER A 286 11.02 -20.94 -3.08
N LEU A 287 9.84 -21.43 -2.67
CA LEU A 287 9.64 -22.22 -1.45
C LEU A 287 10.20 -23.66 -1.54
N GLY A 288 10.87 -24.02 -2.63
CA GLY A 288 11.38 -25.38 -2.84
C GLY A 288 10.29 -26.44 -2.97
N ILE A 289 9.07 -26.04 -3.32
CA ILE A 289 7.96 -26.94 -3.60
C ILE A 289 8.10 -27.39 -5.05
N HIS A 290 8.29 -28.69 -5.24
CA HIS A 290 8.49 -29.29 -6.56
C HIS A 290 7.45 -30.38 -6.78
N SER A 291 6.76 -30.31 -7.92
CA SER A 291 5.90 -31.38 -8.39
C SER A 291 6.72 -32.64 -8.64
N LEU A 292 6.20 -33.78 -8.21
CA LEU A 292 6.84 -35.09 -8.41
C LEU A 292 6.68 -35.57 -9.87
N LEU A 293 5.72 -34.99 -10.58
CA LEU A 293 5.35 -35.37 -11.94
C LEU A 293 5.93 -34.43 -13.01
N LYS A 294 6.06 -33.14 -12.71
CA LYS A 294 6.52 -32.13 -13.69
C LYS A 294 7.42 -31.08 -13.05
N ARG A 295 8.67 -31.02 -13.50
CA ARG A 295 9.55 -29.90 -13.17
C ARG A 295 9.11 -28.65 -13.94
N GLN A 296 8.55 -27.67 -13.25
CA GLN A 296 8.17 -26.38 -13.85
C GLN A 296 9.43 -25.56 -14.14
N SER A 297 9.61 -25.16 -15.40
CA SER A 297 10.61 -24.15 -15.79
C SER A 297 9.96 -22.77 -15.82
N LEU A 298 10.64 -21.79 -15.24
CA LEU A 298 10.21 -20.39 -15.30
C LEU A 298 10.78 -19.75 -16.56
N LYS A 299 9.91 -19.25 -17.44
CA LYS A 299 10.33 -18.51 -18.63
C LYS A 299 10.38 -17.02 -18.29
N HIS A 300 11.59 -16.48 -18.13
CA HIS A 300 11.81 -15.06 -17.91
C HIS A 300 11.19 -14.23 -19.05
N ASN A 301 10.74 -13.02 -18.72
CA ASN A 301 10.25 -12.05 -19.66
C ASN A 301 10.59 -10.64 -19.18
N VAL A 302 11.30 -9.88 -20.00
CA VAL A 302 11.64 -8.48 -19.75
C VAL A 302 11.28 -7.60 -20.95
N ILE A 303 10.51 -8.16 -21.90
CA ILE A 303 10.17 -7.53 -23.17
C ILE A 303 8.71 -7.06 -23.13
N ASP A 304 7.78 -7.94 -22.74
CA ASP A 304 6.38 -7.52 -22.64
C ASP A 304 6.16 -6.75 -21.33
N ARG A 305 5.97 -5.44 -21.43
CA ARG A 305 5.88 -4.51 -20.30
C ARG A 305 4.81 -4.86 -19.25
N ASP A 306 3.73 -5.53 -19.63
CA ASP A 306 2.64 -5.95 -18.75
C ASP A 306 2.82 -7.37 -18.18
N LYS A 307 3.82 -8.12 -18.65
CA LYS A 307 4.08 -9.53 -18.29
C LYS A 307 5.53 -9.76 -17.90
N ILE A 308 6.10 -8.83 -17.16
CA ILE A 308 7.46 -8.94 -16.65
C ILE A 308 7.58 -10.10 -15.67
N LEU A 309 8.62 -10.91 -15.86
CA LEU A 309 9.03 -11.97 -14.96
C LEU A 309 10.56 -12.07 -14.94
N VAL A 310 11.14 -11.77 -13.80
CA VAL A 310 12.57 -11.90 -13.51
C VAL A 310 12.72 -12.91 -12.36
N PRO A 311 13.05 -14.18 -12.66
CA PRO A 311 13.36 -15.17 -11.63
C PRO A 311 14.63 -14.80 -10.84
N ALA A 312 14.71 -15.23 -9.58
CA ALA A 312 15.93 -15.09 -8.79
C ALA A 312 17.14 -15.73 -9.50
N ASN A 313 18.31 -15.09 -9.39
CA ASN A 313 19.58 -15.47 -10.01
C ASN A 313 19.61 -15.48 -11.56
N TRP A 314 18.57 -14.98 -12.25
CA TRP A 314 18.60 -14.85 -13.72
C TRP A 314 19.26 -13.55 -14.19
N ASP A 315 19.08 -12.47 -13.44
CA ASP A 315 19.44 -11.12 -13.87
C ASP A 315 20.94 -10.81 -13.72
N SER A 316 21.43 -9.74 -14.37
CA SER A 316 22.78 -9.20 -14.18
C SER A 316 22.88 -7.78 -14.75
N TRP A 317 23.87 -6.98 -14.32
CA TRP A 317 24.07 -5.62 -14.83
C TRP A 317 24.15 -5.55 -16.37
N GLY A 318 24.78 -6.54 -17.00
CA GLY A 318 24.83 -6.64 -18.46
C GLY A 318 23.45 -6.70 -19.11
N LYS A 319 22.50 -7.44 -18.51
CA LYS A 319 21.12 -7.55 -19.03
C LYS A 319 20.30 -6.30 -18.76
N ILE A 320 20.50 -5.64 -17.63
CA ILE A 320 19.76 -4.42 -17.26
C ILE A 320 20.20 -3.25 -18.14
N ARG A 321 21.51 -3.13 -18.42
CA ARG A 321 22.08 -2.05 -19.24
C ARG A 321 21.54 -2.00 -20.66
N ILE A 322 21.17 -3.15 -21.23
CA ILE A 322 20.76 -3.28 -22.63
C ILE A 322 19.33 -2.78 -22.87
N ILE A 323 18.47 -2.69 -21.85
CA ILE A 323 17.09 -2.21 -22.02
C ILE A 323 17.10 -0.81 -22.62
N ARG A 324 17.85 0.10 -21.99
CA ARG A 324 17.95 1.49 -22.40
C ARG A 324 19.27 2.10 -21.99
N GLU A 325 19.88 2.86 -22.91
CA GLU A 325 21.12 3.60 -22.66
C GLU A 325 20.88 4.79 -21.72
N GLY A 326 21.92 5.20 -20.98
CA GLY A 326 21.87 6.38 -20.10
C GLY A 326 21.40 6.12 -18.67
N PHE A 327 21.03 4.89 -18.31
CA PHE A 327 20.68 4.55 -16.92
C PHE A 327 21.94 4.34 -16.07
N ASP A 328 22.10 5.15 -15.01
CA ASP A 328 23.18 5.02 -14.04
C ASP A 328 22.87 3.93 -12.99
N MET A 329 23.17 2.69 -13.37
CA MET A 329 23.00 1.53 -12.47
C MET A 329 23.93 1.57 -11.26
N GLU A 330 25.14 2.12 -11.39
CA GLU A 330 26.14 2.10 -10.31
C GLU A 330 25.77 3.12 -9.24
N GLY A 331 25.35 4.31 -9.66
CA GLY A 331 24.75 5.32 -8.77
C GLY A 331 23.51 4.78 -8.07
N ALA A 332 22.53 4.23 -8.81
CA ALA A 332 21.32 3.67 -8.23
C ALA A 332 21.60 2.52 -7.24
N SER A 333 22.53 1.63 -7.57
CA SER A 333 22.97 0.53 -6.70
C SER A 333 23.61 1.05 -5.41
N THR A 334 24.53 2.00 -5.52
CA THR A 334 25.26 2.57 -4.37
C THR A 334 24.34 3.36 -3.46
N ALA A 335 23.51 4.23 -4.06
CA ALA A 335 22.50 5.01 -3.35
C ALA A 335 21.54 4.09 -2.57
N TRP A 336 21.10 2.98 -3.18
CA TRP A 336 20.25 2.00 -2.49
C TRP A 336 20.94 1.38 -1.27
N SER A 337 22.21 1.00 -1.38
CA SER A 337 22.97 0.46 -0.23
C SER A 337 23.03 1.44 0.94
N ILE A 338 23.17 2.74 0.67
CA ILE A 338 23.18 3.77 1.71
C ILE A 338 21.77 3.90 2.32
N GLU A 339 20.76 4.04 1.45
CA GLU A 339 19.37 4.27 1.82
C GLU A 339 18.82 3.22 2.81
N ILE A 340 19.16 1.95 2.65
CA ILE A 340 18.59 0.88 3.48
C ILE A 340 19.25 0.70 4.85
N GLN A 341 20.32 1.43 5.18
CA GLN A 341 21.06 1.26 6.46
C GLN A 341 20.35 1.90 7.66
N ASP A 342 19.57 2.95 7.44
CA ASP A 342 18.89 3.67 8.51
C ASP A 342 17.76 2.83 9.15
N PRO A 343 17.42 3.08 10.42
CA PRO A 343 16.29 2.42 11.07
C PRO A 343 14.95 2.77 10.40
N PRO A 344 13.90 1.94 10.61
CA PRO A 344 12.58 2.24 10.07
C PRO A 344 12.02 3.53 10.69
N GLU A 345 11.56 4.44 9.82
CA GLU A 345 10.97 5.71 10.21
C GLU A 345 9.57 5.49 10.83
N PRO A 346 9.21 6.21 11.92
CA PRO A 346 7.84 6.21 12.42
C PRO A 346 6.88 6.78 11.38
N LEU A 347 5.72 6.14 11.20
CA LEU A 347 4.69 6.57 10.24
C LEU A 347 4.16 8.01 10.49
N ASP A 348 4.33 8.53 11.70
CA ASP A 348 3.82 9.84 12.14
C ASP A 348 4.84 10.99 11.98
N GLN A 349 6.07 10.70 11.52
CA GLN A 349 7.01 11.77 11.23
C GLN A 349 6.64 12.39 9.87
N PRO A 350 6.42 13.72 9.79
CA PRO A 350 6.36 14.38 8.49
C PRO A 350 7.67 14.05 7.75
N PRO A 351 7.65 13.91 6.42
CA PRO A 351 8.89 13.79 5.67
C PRO A 351 9.78 14.94 6.11
N ASP A 352 10.94 14.62 6.68
CA ASP A 352 11.92 15.65 7.04
C ASP A 352 12.18 16.43 5.75
N ASP A 353 11.72 17.68 5.72
CA ASP A 353 12.30 18.71 4.86
C ASP A 353 13.70 18.98 5.44
N ALA A 354 14.56 17.97 5.36
CA ALA A 354 15.99 18.18 5.46
C ALA A 354 16.35 19.01 4.23
N GLU A 355 16.32 20.33 4.38
CA GLU A 355 17.07 21.28 3.57
C GLU A 355 18.59 21.05 3.78
N GLY A 356 19.05 19.79 3.67
CA GLY A 356 20.40 19.49 3.27
C GLY A 356 20.42 19.63 1.75
N GLU A 357 21.46 20.26 1.21
CA GLU A 357 21.70 20.32 -0.23
C GLU A 357 21.44 18.93 -0.85
N ASP A 358 20.40 18.82 -1.69
CA ASP A 358 19.94 17.58 -2.32
C ASP A 358 20.99 17.13 -3.33
N ASP A 359 22.01 16.43 -2.83
CA ASP A 359 23.21 16.06 -3.58
C ASP A 359 22.93 14.90 -4.57
N GLY A 360 21.66 14.59 -4.85
CA GLY A 360 21.25 13.49 -5.73
C GLY A 360 21.71 12.10 -5.22
N THR A 361 21.99 11.99 -3.91
CA THR A 361 22.61 10.81 -3.30
C THR A 361 21.59 9.75 -2.85
N SER A 362 20.30 10.10 -2.72
CA SER A 362 19.26 9.17 -2.31
C SER A 362 18.65 8.42 -3.51
N ALA A 363 18.53 7.10 -3.38
CA ALA A 363 17.89 6.28 -4.40
C ALA A 363 16.41 6.62 -4.56
N VAL A 364 15.74 6.97 -3.45
CA VAL A 364 14.34 7.37 -3.45
C VAL A 364 14.17 8.70 -4.19
N THR A 365 15.00 9.70 -3.90
CA THR A 365 14.88 11.02 -4.56
C THR A 365 15.15 10.93 -6.06
N VAL A 366 16.19 10.22 -6.48
CA VAL A 366 16.51 9.99 -7.91
C VAL A 366 15.33 9.33 -8.65
N PHE A 367 14.69 8.35 -8.02
CA PHE A 367 13.54 7.68 -8.63
C PHE A 367 12.32 8.60 -8.73
N GLU A 368 11.98 9.31 -7.66
CA GLU A 368 10.78 10.15 -7.60
C GLU A 368 10.89 11.47 -8.39
N GLN A 369 12.11 11.98 -8.57
CA GLN A 369 12.37 13.07 -9.48
C GLN A 369 12.10 12.66 -10.94
N THR A 370 12.38 11.39 -11.27
CA THR A 370 12.16 10.84 -12.62
C THR A 370 10.70 10.41 -12.84
N ILE A 371 10.12 9.73 -11.84
CA ILE A 371 8.78 9.16 -11.87
C ILE A 371 7.89 9.96 -10.92
N LYS A 372 7.18 10.95 -11.48
CA LYS A 372 6.33 11.88 -10.73
C LYS A 372 4.88 11.40 -10.66
N ASP A 373 4.17 11.83 -9.61
CA ASP A 373 2.74 11.60 -9.45
C ASP A 373 1.92 12.47 -10.42
N PRO A 374 1.18 11.88 -11.38
CA PRO A 374 0.36 12.62 -12.33
C PRO A 374 -0.76 13.44 -11.67
N LYS A 375 -1.19 13.06 -10.45
CA LYS A 375 -2.21 13.82 -9.71
C LYS A 375 -1.67 15.15 -9.20
N ARG A 376 -0.36 15.26 -8.94
CA ARG A 376 0.27 16.52 -8.53
C ARG A 376 0.31 17.55 -9.67
N ASP A 377 0.41 17.09 -10.92
CA ASP A 377 0.43 17.98 -12.09
C ASP A 377 -0.96 18.51 -12.48
N THR A 378 -2.04 17.81 -12.10
CA THR A 378 -3.43 18.22 -12.40
C THR A 378 -4.02 19.20 -11.39
N SER A 379 -3.41 19.38 -10.22
CA SER A 379 -3.71 20.51 -9.34
C SER A 379 -3.10 21.77 -9.93
N ILE A 380 -3.94 22.61 -10.54
CA ILE A 380 -3.62 23.90 -11.15
C ILE A 380 -2.56 24.67 -10.35
N ALA A 381 -1.55 25.15 -11.08
CA ALA A 381 -0.51 26.08 -10.64
C ALA A 381 -1.04 27.17 -9.70
N HIS A 382 -0.89 26.95 -8.39
CA HIS A 382 -0.75 28.02 -7.42
C HIS A 382 0.75 28.34 -7.27
N PRO A 383 1.14 29.62 -7.06
CA PRO A 383 2.52 29.99 -6.75
C PRO A 383 3.00 29.19 -5.52
N PRO A 384 4.32 29.01 -5.29
CA PRO A 384 4.87 27.92 -4.49
C PRO A 384 4.40 28.04 -3.04
N ALA A 385 3.23 27.48 -2.77
CA ALA A 385 2.73 27.17 -1.45
C ALA A 385 3.18 25.74 -1.23
N THR A 386 4.28 25.62 -0.48
CA THR A 386 4.61 24.49 0.39
C THR A 386 3.56 23.37 0.35
N THR A 387 3.97 22.29 -0.31
CA THR A 387 3.52 20.89 -0.21
C THR A 387 2.65 20.57 1.01
N ARG A 388 1.36 20.94 0.97
CA ARG A 388 0.34 20.42 1.89
C ARG A 388 -0.18 19.09 1.35
N GLY A 389 0.53 18.02 1.67
CA GLY A 389 -0.02 16.67 1.63
C GLY A 389 -1.17 16.55 2.64
N SER A 390 -2.34 16.11 2.16
CA SER A 390 -3.49 15.56 2.91
C SER A 390 -3.94 16.23 4.22
N LYS A 391 -3.65 17.50 4.47
CA LYS A 391 -4.24 18.27 5.58
C LYS A 391 -5.42 19.08 5.06
N ILE A 392 -6.63 18.51 5.14
CA ILE A 392 -7.90 19.29 5.05
C ILE A 392 -8.11 20.10 6.34
N GLU A 393 -7.20 20.03 7.30
CA GLU A 393 -7.26 20.90 8.46
C GLU A 393 -6.60 22.23 8.10
N ILE A 394 -7.44 23.18 7.73
CA ILE A 394 -7.12 24.59 7.87
C ILE A 394 -6.86 24.77 9.36
N GLU A 395 -5.61 25.00 9.75
CA GLU A 395 -5.30 25.47 11.10
C GLU A 395 -6.01 26.81 11.29
N THR A 396 -7.16 26.75 11.95
CA THR A 396 -7.90 27.94 12.34
C THR A 396 -7.16 28.55 13.52
N ASN A 397 -6.77 29.81 13.40
CA ASN A 397 -6.30 30.57 14.56
C ASN A 397 -7.38 30.51 15.65
N ASP A 398 -6.96 30.29 16.89
CA ASP A 398 -7.87 30.32 18.04
C ASP A 398 -8.61 31.66 18.06
N MET A 399 -9.94 31.59 18.22
CA MET A 399 -10.83 32.75 18.13
C MET A 399 -10.46 33.83 19.15
N GLN A 400 -9.95 33.46 20.32
CA GLN A 400 -9.54 34.42 21.34
C GLN A 400 -8.32 35.23 20.92
N PHE A 401 -7.33 34.60 20.27
CA PHE A 401 -6.17 35.30 19.75
C PHE A 401 -6.53 36.22 18.58
N PHE A 402 -7.40 35.77 17.67
CA PHE A 402 -7.90 36.60 16.57
C PHE A 402 -8.68 37.83 17.09
N LEU A 403 -9.58 37.64 18.05
CA LEU A 403 -10.36 38.73 18.62
C LEU A 403 -9.50 39.70 19.44
N ALA A 404 -8.46 39.22 20.12
CA ALA A 404 -7.51 40.08 20.82
C ALA A 404 -6.74 40.99 19.85
N ASP A 405 -6.24 40.43 18.74
CA ASP A 405 -5.54 41.20 17.71
C ASP A 405 -6.45 42.24 17.03
N GLN A 406 -7.73 41.87 16.78
CA GLN A 406 -8.72 42.80 16.23
C GLN A 406 -9.12 43.89 17.23
N LEU A 407 -9.13 43.61 18.54
CA LEU A 407 -9.37 44.61 19.57
C LEU A 407 -8.25 45.65 19.59
N ASP A 408 -6.99 45.21 19.56
CA ASP A 408 -5.82 46.10 19.50
C ASP A 408 -5.84 46.98 18.24
N LEU A 409 -6.27 46.42 17.11
CA LEU A 409 -6.45 47.16 15.85
C LEU A 409 -7.55 48.22 15.98
N LEU A 410 -8.70 47.87 16.56
CA LEU A 410 -9.80 48.81 16.79
C LEU A 410 -9.43 49.93 17.75
N GLU A 411 -8.64 49.65 18.78
CA GLU A 411 -8.13 50.68 19.69
C GLU A 411 -7.17 51.64 18.98
N LYS A 412 -6.32 51.14 18.09
CA LYS A 412 -5.46 51.99 17.24
C LYS A 412 -6.28 52.88 16.31
N LEU A 413 -7.24 52.30 15.59
CA LEU A 413 -8.13 53.06 14.69
C LEU A 413 -8.95 54.10 15.46
N ARG A 414 -9.45 53.76 16.64
CA ARG A 414 -10.16 54.71 17.51
C ARG A 414 -9.26 55.87 17.94
N ALA A 415 -8.02 55.59 18.30
CA ALA A 415 -7.05 56.62 18.68
C ALA A 415 -6.63 57.49 17.48
N GLU A 416 -6.57 56.92 16.27
CA GLU A 416 -6.36 57.66 15.03
C GLU A 416 -7.54 58.57 14.71
N ASP A 417 -8.78 58.06 14.76
CA ASP A 417 -10.00 58.84 14.59
C ASP A 417 -10.11 59.98 15.61
N GLU A 418 -9.77 59.73 16.88
CA GLU A 418 -9.82 60.74 17.93
C GLU A 418 -8.75 61.83 17.72
N LYS A 419 -7.56 61.45 17.25
CA LYS A 419 -6.52 62.41 16.84
C LYS A 419 -6.93 63.19 15.59
N GLU A 420 -7.55 62.55 14.62
CA GLU A 420 -8.02 63.19 13.40
C GLU A 420 -9.15 64.18 13.71
N ARG A 421 -10.06 63.81 14.61
CA ARG A 421 -11.14 64.65 15.11
C ARG A 421 -10.65 65.80 15.99
N ALA A 422 -9.55 65.62 16.73
CA ALA A 422 -8.90 66.69 17.48
C ALA A 422 -8.11 67.65 16.57
N ASN A 423 -7.57 67.17 15.45
CA ASN A 423 -6.88 67.98 14.44
C ASN A 423 -7.84 68.69 13.47
N GLN A 424 -9.06 68.19 13.29
CA GLN A 424 -10.11 68.92 12.59
C GLN A 424 -10.65 70.04 13.50
N LYS A 425 -10.31 71.29 13.17
CA LYS A 425 -11.04 72.45 13.69
C LYS A 425 -12.50 72.32 13.25
N VAL A 426 -13.41 72.17 14.22
CA VAL A 426 -14.86 72.33 14.02
C VAL A 426 -15.07 73.62 13.21
N PRO A 427 -15.65 73.58 12.00
CA PRO A 427 -16.03 74.79 11.31
C PRO A 427 -17.05 75.49 12.21
N GLN A 428 -16.72 76.69 12.67
CA GLN A 428 -17.68 77.56 13.33
C GLN A 428 -18.66 78.00 12.25
N LEU A 429 -19.69 77.18 12.01
CA LEU A 429 -20.83 77.51 11.17
C LEU A 429 -21.58 78.63 11.91
N GLU A 430 -21.32 79.87 11.52
CA GLU A 430 -22.23 80.97 11.80
C GLU A 430 -23.60 80.61 11.24
N MET A 431 -24.54 80.42 12.16
CA MET A 431 -25.95 80.22 11.91
C MET A 431 -26.52 81.44 11.20
N SER A 432 -26.52 81.41 9.86
CA SER A 432 -27.42 82.23 9.04
C SER A 432 -28.66 81.40 8.71
N PRO A 433 -29.87 81.91 8.94
CA PRO A 433 -31.09 81.12 8.77
C PRO A 433 -31.44 80.95 7.28
N MET A 434 -31.51 79.68 6.87
CA MET A 434 -32.25 79.12 5.73
C MET A 434 -31.85 79.52 4.28
N ASP A 435 -31.31 78.54 3.55
CA ASP A 435 -31.86 78.10 2.25
C ASP A 435 -31.43 76.64 1.97
N GLU A 436 -32.18 75.66 2.46
CA GLU A 436 -31.95 74.20 2.33
C GLU A 436 -32.19 73.65 0.90
N GLY A 437 -32.02 74.47 -0.14
CA GLY A 437 -32.45 74.12 -1.50
C GLY A 437 -31.39 73.54 -2.43
N LYS A 438 -30.08 73.74 -2.18
CA LYS A 438 -29.08 73.65 -3.28
C LYS A 438 -28.01 72.56 -3.20
N VAL A 439 -27.96 71.76 -2.12
CA VAL A 439 -27.02 70.63 -2.02
C VAL A 439 -27.60 69.29 -2.50
N ASN A 440 -28.93 69.21 -2.69
CA ASN A 440 -29.60 67.99 -3.15
C ASN A 440 -29.64 67.80 -4.67
N GLU A 441 -29.12 68.75 -5.46
CA GLU A 441 -29.19 68.70 -6.93
C GLU A 441 -27.92 68.16 -7.63
N HIS A 442 -26.86 67.85 -6.89
CA HIS A 442 -25.57 67.42 -7.48
C HIS A 442 -25.17 65.97 -7.17
N ILE A 443 -26.00 65.21 -6.45
CA ILE A 443 -25.78 63.79 -6.19
C ILE A 443 -26.82 63.02 -7.00
N GLY A 444 -26.38 62.32 -8.05
CA GLY A 444 -27.24 61.42 -8.83
C GLY A 444 -27.73 60.24 -7.98
N PRO A 445 -28.87 59.63 -8.32
CA PRO A 445 -29.45 58.55 -7.53
C PRO A 445 -28.49 57.37 -7.38
N VAL A 446 -28.32 56.89 -6.15
CA VAL A 446 -27.42 55.77 -5.83
C VAL A 446 -28.08 54.48 -6.29
N GLN A 447 -27.61 53.94 -7.42
CA GLN A 447 -28.13 52.70 -8.01
C GLN A 447 -27.21 51.51 -7.68
N PHE A 448 -27.79 50.44 -7.15
CA PHE A 448 -27.10 49.17 -6.89
C PHE A 448 -27.53 48.13 -7.92
N ASN A 449 -26.57 47.37 -8.47
CA ASN A 449 -26.86 46.27 -9.39
C ASN A 449 -26.91 44.95 -8.60
N MET A 450 -28.11 44.41 -8.39
CA MET A 450 -28.30 43.09 -7.79
C MET A 450 -28.82 42.12 -8.84
N GLY A 451 -27.97 41.20 -9.29
CA GLY A 451 -28.37 40.10 -10.18
C GLY A 451 -28.84 40.55 -11.58
N GLY A 452 -28.33 41.67 -12.11
CA GLY A 452 -28.68 42.18 -13.44
C GLY A 452 -29.88 43.14 -13.46
N ILE A 453 -30.46 43.46 -12.29
CA ILE A 453 -31.52 44.45 -12.13
C ILE A 453 -30.94 45.66 -11.43
N GLN A 454 -31.09 46.85 -12.04
CA GLN A 454 -30.75 48.12 -11.42
C GLN A 454 -31.83 48.48 -10.40
N VAL A 455 -31.44 48.58 -9.13
CA VAL A 455 -32.35 48.91 -8.03
C VAL A 455 -31.94 50.27 -7.44
N ASP A 456 -32.89 51.19 -7.40
CA ASP A 456 -32.73 52.51 -6.79
C ASP A 456 -32.86 52.41 -5.26
N ALA A 457 -31.84 52.87 -4.54
CA ALA A 457 -31.79 52.79 -3.08
C ALA A 457 -32.91 53.60 -2.41
N ASP A 458 -33.31 54.72 -3.01
CA ASP A 458 -34.32 55.61 -2.44
C ASP A 458 -35.73 55.00 -2.56
N ASP A 459 -36.01 54.25 -3.63
CA ASP A 459 -37.27 53.52 -3.80
C ASP A 459 -37.37 52.35 -2.82
N MET A 460 -36.25 51.67 -2.53
CA MET A 460 -36.19 50.63 -1.51
C MET A 460 -36.41 51.20 -0.10
N LEU A 461 -35.77 52.31 0.24
CA LEU A 461 -35.94 52.97 1.55
C LEU A 461 -37.39 53.43 1.75
N LYS A 462 -37.99 54.00 0.71
CA LYS A 462 -39.39 54.43 0.73
C LYS A 462 -40.33 53.25 0.94
N LYS A 463 -40.14 52.15 0.20
CA LYS A 463 -40.91 50.90 0.40
C LYS A 463 -40.71 50.31 1.80
N LEU A 464 -39.52 50.42 2.39
CA LEU A 464 -39.25 49.97 3.76
C LEU A 464 -39.99 50.83 4.79
N ARG A 465 -39.97 52.16 4.64
CA ARG A 465 -40.76 53.07 5.48
C ARG A 465 -42.26 52.85 5.34
N ASP A 466 -42.76 52.64 4.12
CA ASP A 466 -44.18 52.35 3.87
C ASP A 466 -44.58 51.00 4.49
N ARG A 467 -43.64 50.03 4.51
CA ARG A 467 -43.83 48.74 5.18
C ARG A 467 -43.78 48.85 6.71
N GLU A 468 -42.94 49.72 7.26
CA GLU A 468 -42.88 49.95 8.71
C GLU A 468 -44.09 50.75 9.22
N THR A 469 -44.56 51.75 8.47
CA THR A 469 -45.76 52.52 8.82
C THR A 469 -47.02 51.66 8.74
N SER A 470 -47.15 50.79 7.73
CA SER A 470 -48.23 49.80 7.66
C SER A 470 -48.13 48.71 8.74
N ARG A 471 -46.93 48.35 9.18
CA ARG A 471 -46.72 47.40 10.30
C ARG A 471 -47.03 48.03 11.66
N ALA A 472 -46.76 49.33 11.84
CA ALA A 472 -47.11 50.08 13.03
C ALA A 472 -48.64 50.25 13.16
N GLN A 473 -49.34 50.54 12.06
CA GLN A 473 -50.80 50.62 12.03
C GLN A 473 -51.51 49.27 12.31
N ARG A 474 -50.86 48.12 12.04
CA ARG A 474 -51.42 46.80 12.34
C ARG A 474 -51.30 46.37 13.81
N ARG A 475 -50.57 47.10 14.67
CA ARG A 475 -50.38 46.75 16.09
C ARG A 475 -51.45 47.33 17.04
N GLU A 476 -52.36 48.19 16.57
CA GLU A 476 -53.44 48.77 17.37
C GLU A 476 -54.84 48.18 17.10
N GLY A 477 -54.93 46.91 16.66
CA GLY A 477 -56.20 46.18 16.52
C GLY A 477 -56.23 44.87 17.33
N THR A 478 -57.14 44.79 18.30
CA THR A 478 -57.48 43.68 19.21
C THR A 478 -57.93 42.36 18.52
N PRO A 479 -58.06 41.22 19.26
CA PRO A 479 -57.56 39.90 18.84
C PRO A 479 -58.51 39.02 17.99
N THR A 480 -57.86 38.05 17.34
CA THR A 480 -58.27 36.79 16.71
C THR A 480 -59.73 36.32 16.80
N ASN A 481 -60.31 36.03 15.64
CA ASN A 481 -61.55 35.24 15.47
C ASN A 481 -61.18 33.86 14.85
N PRO A 482 -61.61 32.71 15.40
CA PRO A 482 -61.10 31.37 15.04
C PRO A 482 -61.70 30.79 13.74
N GLY A 483 -62.21 31.64 12.85
CA GLY A 483 -62.84 31.22 11.58
C GLY A 483 -61.88 31.15 10.39
N ASP A 484 -60.76 31.88 10.43
CA ASP A 484 -59.86 32.05 9.27
C ASP A 484 -58.86 30.90 9.08
N GLU A 485 -58.54 30.13 10.12
CA GLU A 485 -57.60 29.01 10.01
C GLU A 485 -58.13 27.87 9.14
N LYS A 486 -59.46 27.68 9.10
CA LYS A 486 -60.09 26.66 8.24
C LYS A 486 -60.03 27.04 6.76
N ALA A 487 -60.23 28.31 6.43
CA ALA A 487 -60.15 28.80 5.07
C ALA A 487 -58.70 28.75 4.54
N HIS A 488 -57.73 29.06 5.40
CA HIS A 488 -56.31 29.02 5.05
C HIS A 488 -55.80 27.58 4.82
N ASN A 489 -56.21 26.63 5.69
CA ASN A 489 -55.86 25.22 5.50
C ASN A 489 -56.51 24.60 4.25
N GLN A 490 -57.73 25.02 3.89
CA GLN A 490 -58.40 24.54 2.68
C GLN A 490 -57.74 25.09 1.40
N ALA A 491 -57.24 26.33 1.43
CA ALA A 491 -56.48 26.91 0.32
C ALA A 491 -55.13 26.20 0.11
N LEU A 492 -54.43 25.85 1.20
CA LEU A 492 -53.18 25.08 1.14
C LEU A 492 -53.41 23.64 0.64
N ALA A 493 -54.48 22.98 1.08
CA ALA A 493 -54.83 21.65 0.59
C ALA A 493 -55.10 21.62 -0.93
N ASN A 494 -55.80 22.65 -1.46
CA ASN A 494 -56.03 22.78 -2.90
C ASN A 494 -54.75 23.09 -3.68
N PHE A 495 -53.82 23.84 -3.08
CA PHE A 495 -52.52 24.13 -3.69
C PHE A 495 -51.65 22.87 -3.84
N PHE A 496 -51.55 22.04 -2.79
CA PHE A 496 -50.81 20.77 -2.86
C PHE A 496 -51.47 19.73 -3.78
N ALA A 497 -52.81 19.69 -3.85
CA ALA A 497 -53.53 18.83 -4.79
C ALA A 497 -53.27 19.20 -6.27
N GLY A 498 -52.99 20.47 -6.56
CA GLY A 498 -52.61 20.94 -7.90
C GLY A 498 -51.19 20.52 -8.31
N LEU A 499 -50.29 20.37 -7.34
CA LEU A 499 -48.89 19.99 -7.59
C LEU A 499 -48.74 18.50 -7.93
N VAL A 500 -49.60 17.64 -7.39
CA VAL A 500 -49.55 16.18 -7.61
C VAL A 500 -50.16 15.76 -8.96
N LYS A 501 -50.95 16.63 -9.61
CA LYS A 501 -51.70 16.30 -10.85
C LYS A 501 -51.00 16.65 -12.16
N LYS A 502 -49.70 16.95 -12.17
CA LYS A 502 -48.96 17.23 -13.43
C LYS A 502 -48.12 16.02 -13.86
N PRO A 503 -48.61 15.13 -14.76
CA PRO A 503 -47.76 14.11 -15.37
C PRO A 503 -46.83 14.77 -16.40
N GLY A 504 -45.56 14.33 -16.41
CA GLY A 504 -44.52 14.84 -17.29
C GLY A 504 -44.80 14.58 -18.77
N SER A 505 -44.56 15.59 -19.60
CA SER A 505 -44.48 15.47 -21.06
C SER A 505 -43.05 15.78 -21.52
N SER A 506 -42.28 14.74 -21.83
CA SER A 506 -41.03 14.85 -22.57
C SER A 506 -41.31 15.12 -24.05
N PRO A 507 -40.57 16.00 -24.75
CA PRO A 507 -40.52 15.98 -26.20
C PRO A 507 -39.21 15.32 -26.68
N ARG A 508 -39.36 14.20 -27.40
CA ARG A 508 -38.41 13.69 -28.39
C ARG A 508 -38.46 14.59 -29.63
N GLY A 509 -37.32 14.87 -30.26
CA GLY A 509 -37.28 15.41 -31.61
C GLY A 509 -35.89 15.82 -32.08
N SER A 510 -35.21 14.92 -32.79
CA SER A 510 -34.03 15.20 -33.64
C SER A 510 -34.43 16.06 -34.86
N PRO A 511 -33.48 16.76 -35.50
CA PRO A 511 -33.59 17.03 -36.92
C PRO A 511 -32.41 16.48 -37.73
N SER A 512 -32.75 15.86 -38.86
CA SER A 512 -31.92 15.73 -40.03
C SER A 512 -32.24 16.91 -40.96
N ALA A 513 -31.20 17.63 -41.37
CA ALA A 513 -31.01 18.26 -42.67
C ALA A 513 -29.52 18.63 -42.77
#